data_AF-A0A9D5FQL4-F1
#
_entry.id   AF-A0A9D5FQL4-F1
#
_cell.length_a   1.000
_cell.length_b   1.000
_cell.length_c   1.000
_cell.angle_alpha   90.00
_cell.angle_beta   90.00
_cell.angle_gamma   90.00
#
_symmetry.space_group_name_H-M   'P 1'
#
loop_
_entity.id
_entity.type
_entity.pdbx_description
1 polymer ?
#
loop_
_entity_poly.entity_id
_entity_poly.type
_entity_poly.pdbx_seq_one_letter_code
_entity_poly.pdbx_strand_id
1 'polypeptide(L)' 'MITDWNNCPDVERQPGKVSGAWVFKGTRVPVRALFENIEDGASIDDFLEWFPGVTRQQVEGVLEHAASGLLLESPA' A
#
# COMPACT_ATOMS: atom_id res chain seq x y z
N MET A 1 -13.36 -6.12 5.08
CA MET A 1 -13.14 -4.83 5.76
C MET A 1 -12.38 -3.91 4.83
N ILE A 2 -12.53 -2.60 4.97
CA ILE A 2 -11.74 -1.60 4.27
C ILE A 2 -10.65 -1.14 5.24
N THR A 3 -9.37 -1.30 4.87
CA THR A 3 -8.25 -0.78 5.68
C THR A 3 -8.29 0.74 5.73
N ASP A 4 -8.31 1.32 6.93
CA ASP A 4 -8.15 2.77 7.09
C ASP A 4 -6.67 3.15 6.96
N TRP A 5 -6.33 3.84 5.87
CA TRP A 5 -4.97 4.26 5.55
C TRP A 5 -4.56 5.60 6.18
N ASN A 6 -5.46 6.30 6.88
CA ASN A 6 -5.18 7.62 7.43
C ASN A 6 -3.98 7.65 8.40
N ASN A 7 -3.67 6.52 9.04
CA ASN A 7 -2.56 6.41 10.01
C ASN A 7 -1.31 5.73 9.42
N CYS A 8 -1.27 5.42 8.12
CA CYS A 8 -0.10 4.85 7.47
C CYS A 8 0.79 5.98 6.91
N PRO A 9 2.03 6.15 7.40
CA PRO A 9 2.91 7.27 7.00
C PRO A 9 3.48 7.13 5.58
N ASP A 10 3.40 5.93 5.00
CA ASP A 10 3.96 5.56 3.70
C ASP A 10 3.03 5.78 2.52
N VAL A 11 1.80 6.22 2.80
CA VAL A 11 0.77 6.48 1.79
C VAL A 11 0.24 7.90 1.92
N GLU A 12 -0.28 8.42 0.82
CA GLU A 12 -0.93 9.72 0.78
C GLU A 12 -2.16 9.66 -0.12
N ARG A 13 -3.09 10.58 0.10
CA ARG A 13 -4.28 10.75 -0.73
C ARG A 13 -4.53 12.22 -0.98
N GLN A 14 -4.74 12.58 -2.24
CA GLN A 14 -5.10 13.94 -2.64
C GLN A 14 -6.24 13.86 -3.66
N PRO A 15 -7.32 14.67 -3.54
CA PRO A 15 -8.48 14.58 -4.43
C PRO A 15 -8.14 14.65 -5.93
N GLY A 16 -7.16 15.46 -6.33
CA GLY A 16 -6.73 15.61 -7.73
C GLY A 16 -5.69 14.59 -8.21
N LYS A 17 -5.22 13.69 -7.33
CA LYS A 17 -4.16 12.73 -7.63
C LYS A 17 -4.75 11.33 -7.79
N VAL A 18 -4.65 10.78 -9.00
CA VAL A 18 -5.14 9.42 -9.32
C VAL A 18 -6.59 9.22 -8.87
N SER A 19 -7.47 10.18 -9.20
CA SER A 19 -8.90 10.17 -8.82
C SER A 19 -9.16 10.01 -7.32
N GLY A 20 -8.23 10.48 -6.48
CA GLY A 20 -8.33 10.37 -5.03
C GLY A 20 -8.06 8.97 -4.52
N ALA A 21 -7.31 8.13 -5.23
CA ALA A 21 -6.83 6.86 -4.69
C ALA A 21 -5.74 7.09 -3.61
N TRP A 22 -5.60 6.13 -2.70
CA TRP A 22 -4.42 6.03 -1.85
C TRP A 22 -3.23 5.59 -2.72
N VAL A 23 -2.15 6.36 -2.66
CA VAL A 23 -0.92 6.12 -3.41
C VAL A 23 0.26 6.04 -2.46
N PHE A 24 1.32 5.35 -2.85
CA PHE A 24 2.59 5.41 -2.14
C PHE A 24 3.09 6.86 -2.09
N LYS A 25 3.52 7.31 -0.91
CA LYS A 25 3.92 8.70 -0.65
C LYS A 25 4.99 9.16 -1.63
N GLY A 26 4.80 10.35 -2.20
CA GLY A 26 5.70 10.89 -3.23
C GLY A 26 5.58 10.25 -4.62
N THR A 27 4.72 9.24 -4.81
CA THR A 27 4.54 8.56 -6.10
C THR A 27 3.12 8.76 -6.65
N ARG A 28 2.84 8.28 -7.87
CA ARG A 28 1.47 8.13 -8.39
C ARG A 28 1.02 6.67 -8.41
N VAL A 29 1.75 5.79 -7.75
CA VAL A 29 1.52 4.34 -7.75
C VAL A 29 0.43 4.03 -6.71
N PRO A 30 -0.73 3.50 -7.12
CA PRO A 30 -1.79 3.16 -6.18
C PRO A 30 -1.36 2.06 -5.21
N VAL A 31 -1.79 2.15 -3.95
CA VAL A 31 -1.57 1.08 -2.96
C VAL A 31 -2.21 -0.23 -3.40
N ARG A 32 -3.39 -0.16 -4.05
CA ARG A 32 -4.05 -1.33 -4.65
C ARG A 32 -3.15 -2.09 -5.63
N ALA A 33 -2.25 -1.39 -6.34
CA ALA A 33 -1.39 -2.04 -7.32
C ALA A 33 -0.44 -3.04 -6.65
N LEU A 34 0.03 -2.77 -5.42
CA LEU A 34 0.85 -3.74 -4.69
C LEU A 34 0.11 -5.06 -4.49
N PHE A 35 -1.12 -5.00 -3.99
CA PHE A 35 -1.92 -6.18 -3.71
C PHE A 35 -2.35 -6.90 -4.99
N GLU A 36 -2.79 -6.17 -6.01
CA GLU A 36 -3.13 -6.73 -7.33
C GLU A 36 -1.93 -7.50 -7.92
N ASN A 37 -0.71 -6.94 -7.87
CA ASN A 37 0.48 -7.62 -8.39
C ASN A 37 0.89 -8.84 -7.55
N ILE A 38 0.75 -8.79 -6.22
CA ILE A 38 1.03 -9.95 -5.36
C ILE A 38 -0.01 -11.06 -5.61
N GLU A 39 -1.28 -10.72 -5.79
CA GLU A 39 -2.34 -11.67 -6.16
C GLU A 39 -2.05 -12.35 -7.51
N ASP A 40 -1.45 -11.61 -8.45
CA ASP A 40 -0.99 -12.13 -9.75
C ASP A 40 0.35 -12.89 -9.68
N GLY A 41 0.94 -13.04 -8.49
CA GLY A 41 2.14 -13.84 -8.24
C GLY A 41 3.46 -13.09 -8.30
N ALA A 42 3.46 -11.76 -8.36
CA ALA A 42 4.67 -10.96 -8.29
C ALA A 42 5.30 -11.01 -6.88
N SER A 43 6.63 -11.00 -6.83
CA SER A 43 7.36 -10.74 -5.59
C SER A 43 7.43 -9.24 -5.28
N ILE A 44 7.84 -8.89 -4.07
CA ILE A 44 8.14 -7.49 -3.70
C ILE A 44 9.26 -6.94 -4.59
N ASP A 45 10.24 -7.76 -4.95
CA ASP A 45 11.38 -7.34 -5.76
C ASP A 45 10.93 -6.97 -7.17
N ASP A 46 10.05 -7.77 -7.77
CA ASP A 46 9.45 -7.49 -9.08
C ASP A 46 8.65 -6.17 -9.04
N PHE A 47 7.86 -5.96 -7.99
CA PHE A 47 7.07 -4.74 -7.83
C PHE A 47 7.98 -3.49 -7.73
N LEU A 48 9.06 -3.58 -6.95
CA LEU A 48 10.02 -2.47 -6.80
C LEU A 48 10.78 -2.19 -8.10
N GLU A 49 11.05 -3.22 -8.91
CA GLU A 49 11.64 -3.05 -10.24
C GLU A 49 10.70 -2.30 -11.19
N TRP A 50 9.41 -2.62 -11.19
CA TRP A 50 8.42 -1.97 -12.05
C TRP A 50 8.04 -0.56 -11.59
N PHE A 51 8.17 -0.28 -10.29
CA PHE A 51 7.80 0.99 -9.68
C PHE A 51 8.96 1.59 -8.88
N PRO A 52 10.04 2.07 -9.55
CA PRO A 52 11.27 2.51 -8.88
C PRO A 52 11.11 3.75 -7.99
N GLY A 53 9.97 4.43 -8.05
CA GLY A 53 9.64 5.52 -7.12
C GLY A 53 9.11 5.04 -5.77
N VAL A 54 8.71 3.77 -5.65
CA VAL A 54 8.29 3.15 -4.40
C VAL A 54 9.50 2.51 -3.73
N THR A 55 9.68 2.76 -2.44
CA THR A 55 10.78 2.15 -1.68
C THR A 55 10.33 0.87 -0.99
N ARG A 56 11.29 -0.02 -0.69
CA ARG A 56 11.02 -1.23 0.11
C ARG A 56 10.38 -0.88 1.46
N GLN A 57 10.90 0.14 2.13
CA GLN A 57 10.37 0.61 3.41
C GLN A 57 8.88 0.98 3.30
N GLN A 58 8.48 1.65 2.21
CA GLN A 58 7.08 1.99 1.99
C GLN A 58 6.21 0.75 1.76
N VAL A 59 6.70 -0.25 1.02
CA VAL A 59 5.99 -1.52 0.83
C VAL A 59 5.82 -2.25 2.16
N GLU A 60 6.89 -2.37 2.94
CA GLU A 60 6.86 -3.02 4.25
C GLU A 60 5.89 -2.32 5.21
N GLY A 61 5.92 -0.98 5.29
CA GLY A 61 5.01 -0.20 6.12
C GLY A 61 3.53 -0.34 5.71
N VAL A 62 3.25 -0.44 4.40
CA VAL A 62 1.89 -0.73 3.88
C VAL A 62 1.43 -2.13 4.29
N LEU A 63 2.28 -3.14 4.16
CA LEU A 63 1.97 -4.52 4.53
C LEU A 63 1.76 -4.67 6.04
N GLU A 64 2.62 -4.06 6.86
CA GLU A 64 2.50 -4.06 8.33
C GLU A 64 1.22 -3.37 8.80
N HIS A 65 0.87 -2.23 8.19
CA HIS A 65 -0.37 -1.52 8.51
C HIS A 65 -1.60 -2.34 8.16
N ALA A 66 -1.60 -2.97 6.97
CA ALA A 66 -2.68 -3.86 6.55
C ALA A 66 -2.82 -5.08 7.50
N ALA A 67 -1.71 -5.69 7.90
CA ALA A 67 -1.70 -6.81 8.83
C ALA A 67 -2.17 -6.41 10.24
N SER A 68 -1.76 -5.24 10.72
CA SER A 68 -2.17 -4.71 12.04
C SER A 68 -3.68 -4.51 12.13
N GLY A 69 -4.32 -4.05 11.05
CA GLY A 69 -5.79 -3.97 10.96
C GLY A 69 -6.48 -5.33 11.15
N LEU A 70 -5.87 -6.42 10.68
CA LEU A 70 -6.40 -7.78 10.86
C LEU A 70 -6.19 -8.30 12.29
N LEU A 71 -5.05 -7.97 12.91
CA LEU A 71 -4.71 -8.44 14.26
C LEU A 71 -5.55 -7.73 15.36
N LEU A 72 -5.86 -6.44 15.17
CA LEU A 72 -6.73 -5.67 16.07
C LEU A 72 -8.21 -6.08 15.97
N GLU A 73 -8.60 -6.71 14.86
CA GLU A 73 -9.94 -7.28 14.64
C GLU A 73 -10.10 -8.71 15.20
N SER A 74 -9.18 -9.18 16.07
CA SER A 74 -9.35 -10.45 16.78
C SER A 74 -10.46 -10.34 17.84
N PRO A 75 -11.62 -11.03 17.72
CA PRO A 75 -12.58 -11.14 18.80
C PRO A 75 -12.13 -12.22 19.79
N ALA A 76 -12.57 -12.05 21.05
CA ALA A 76 -12.59 -13.08 22.08
C ALA A 76 -13.41 -14.33 21.67
#